data_AF-A0A929ZDV2-F1
#
_entry.id   AF-A0A929ZDV2-F1
#
_cell.length_a   1.000
_cell.length_b   1.000
_cell.length_c   1.000
_cell.angle_alpha   90.00
_cell.angle_beta   90.00
_cell.angle_gamma   90.00
#
_symmetry.space_group_name_H-M   'P 1'
#
loop_
_entity.id
_entity.type
_entity.pdbx_description
1 polymer ?
#
loop_
_entity_poly.entity_id
_entity_poly.type
_entity_poly.pdbx_seq_one_letter_code
_entity_poly.pdbx_strand_id
1 'polypeptide(L)'
;MKTTKSFGEYPKYSLHDARVQKIAYGDGNLTFIFDYIFSYENGVEQTHKAKIVFEKCDVDDLEILVFNSTILDAFTGKRIELPQYQQEYS
;
A
#
# COMPACT_ATOMS: atom_id res chain seq x y z
N MET A 1 4.85 -11.69 -17.26
CA MET A 1 5.28 -10.45 -17.95
C MET A 1 5.77 -9.47 -16.90
N LYS A 2 7.05 -9.06 -16.92
CA LYS A 2 7.61 -8.15 -15.89
C LYS A 2 7.47 -6.70 -16.38
N THR A 3 6.53 -5.95 -15.82
CA THR A 3 6.34 -4.53 -16.15
C THR A 3 7.16 -3.70 -15.15
N THR A 4 8.30 -3.17 -15.59
CA THR A 4 9.11 -2.26 -14.77
C THR A 4 8.76 -0.84 -15.17
N LYS A 5 8.02 -0.11 -14.32
CA LYS A 5 7.87 1.34 -14.45
C LYS A 5 8.97 2.00 -13.62
N SER A 6 9.86 2.75 -14.27
CA SER A 6 10.79 3.64 -13.59
C SER A 6 10.04 4.89 -13.13
N PHE A 7 9.82 5.02 -11.83
CA PHE A 7 9.68 6.36 -11.25
C PHE A 7 11.03 7.06 -11.48
N GLY A 8 11.05 8.32 -11.91
CA GLY A 8 12.30 9.05 -12.18
C GLY A 8 13.24 9.07 -10.97
N GLU A 9 14.44 9.67 -11.10
CA GLU A 9 15.48 9.66 -10.04
C GLU A 9 14.94 9.97 -8.64
N TYR A 10 13.91 10.83 -8.52
CA TYR A 10 13.16 11.05 -7.30
C TYR A 10 11.65 11.21 -7.61
N PRO A 11 10.77 10.27 -7.21
CA PRO A 11 9.34 10.50 -7.32
C PRO A 11 8.94 11.72 -6.47
N LYS A 12 8.14 12.63 -7.04
CA LYS A 12 7.64 13.84 -6.34
C LYS A 12 6.98 13.51 -4.99
N TYR A 13 6.34 12.35 -4.92
CA TYR A 13 5.60 11.89 -3.76
C TYR A 13 6.32 10.75 -3.06
N SER A 14 6.46 10.87 -1.74
CA SER A 14 7.06 9.90 -0.84
C SER A 14 5.99 9.08 -0.13
N LEU A 15 6.26 7.78 0.02
CA LEU A 15 5.49 6.88 0.86
C LEU A 15 6.08 6.73 2.27
N HIS A 16 7.11 7.50 2.61
CA HIS A 16 7.61 7.62 3.97
C HIS A 16 6.45 8.02 4.90
N ASP A 17 6.26 7.29 6.00
CA ASP A 17 5.15 7.48 6.96
C ASP A 17 3.74 7.45 6.37
N ALA A 18 3.57 7.02 5.11
CA ALA A 18 2.26 6.93 4.50
C ALA A 18 1.40 5.86 5.18
N ARG A 19 0.15 6.21 5.46
CA ARG A 19 -0.80 5.30 6.14
C ARG A 19 -1.88 4.87 5.15
N VAL A 20 -1.92 3.58 4.83
CA VAL A 20 -3.00 3.01 4.03
C VAL A 20 -4.25 2.89 4.92
N GLN A 21 -5.33 3.55 4.52
CA GLN A 21 -6.63 3.43 5.19
C GLN A 21 -7.43 2.23 4.68
N LYS A 22 -7.30 1.92 3.40
CA LYS A 22 -8.05 0.84 2.77
C LYS A 22 -7.28 0.24 1.60
N ILE A 23 -7.33 -1.07 1.50
CA ILE A 23 -6.91 -1.83 0.33
C ILE A 23 -8.19 -2.35 -0.34
N ALA A 24 -8.33 -2.12 -1.65
CA ALA A 24 -9.47 -2.62 -2.42
C ALA A 24 -8.96 -3.37 -3.65
N TYR A 25 -9.69 -4.41 -4.03
CA TYR A 25 -9.43 -5.15 -5.25
C TYR A 25 -10.72 -5.27 -6.06
N GLY A 26 -10.64 -4.93 -7.34
CA GLY A 26 -11.76 -4.96 -8.27
C GLY A 26 -11.26 -4.70 -9.69
N ASP A 27 -11.92 -5.29 -10.69
CA ASP A 27 -11.59 -5.14 -12.11
C ASP A 27 -10.10 -5.44 -12.44
N GLY A 28 -9.48 -6.38 -11.72
CA GLY A 28 -8.07 -6.76 -11.89
C GLY A 28 -7.06 -5.73 -11.33
N ASN A 29 -7.52 -4.75 -10.55
CA ASN A 29 -6.68 -3.69 -10.00
C ASN A 29 -6.66 -3.73 -8.47
N LEU A 30 -5.46 -3.64 -7.89
CA LEU A 30 -5.27 -3.46 -6.45
C LEU A 30 -5.09 -1.97 -6.16
N THR A 31 -5.98 -1.40 -5.36
CA THR A 31 -5.99 0.03 -5.02
C THR A 31 -5.69 0.24 -3.55
N PHE A 32 -4.65 1.01 -3.26
CA PHE A 32 -4.35 1.48 -1.91
C PHE A 32 -4.85 2.91 -1.76
N ILE A 33 -5.71 3.14 -0.77
CA ILE A 33 -6.23 4.46 -0.41
C ILE A 33 -5.47 4.91 0.83
N PHE A 34 -4.79 6.04 0.73
CA PHE A 34 -3.96 6.58 1.81
C PHE A 34 -4.70 7.66 2.58
N ASP A 35 -4.45 7.73 3.89
CA ASP A 35 -4.80 8.89 4.72
C ASP A 35 -4.07 10.13 4.21
N TYR A 36 -2.75 9.99 4.07
CA TYR A 36 -1.87 10.95 3.41
C TYR A 36 -0.61 10.28 2.85
N ILE A 37 -0.02 10.95 1.85
CA ILE A 37 1.36 10.79 1.38
C ILE A 37 2.05 12.15 1.41
N PHE A 38 3.38 12.18 1.33
CA PHE A 38 4.14 13.44 1.45
C PHE A 38 4.79 13.87 0.14
N SER A 39 5.05 15.17 0.02
CA SER A 39 6.00 15.71 -0.95
C SER A 39 6.73 16.91 -0.35
N TYR A 40 7.91 17.23 -0.84
CA TYR A 40 8.58 18.49 -0.50
C TYR A 40 8.48 19.48 -1.65
N GLU A 41 7.96 20.67 -1.37
CA GLU A 41 7.93 21.79 -2.32
C GLU A 41 8.70 22.96 -1.69
N ASN A 42 9.78 23.40 -2.33
CA ASN A 42 10.67 24.45 -1.82
C ASN A 42 11.17 24.22 -0.38
N GLY A 43 11.45 22.97 -0.02
CA GLY A 43 11.91 22.58 1.31
C GLY A 43 10.81 22.49 2.37
N VAL A 44 9.54 22.71 2.01
CA VAL A 44 8.38 22.60 2.90
C VAL A 44 7.65 21.28 2.63
N GLU A 45 7.38 20.53 3.68
CA GLU A 45 6.58 19.31 3.61
C GLU A 45 5.11 19.62 3.33
N GLN A 46 4.52 18.87 2.40
CA GLN A 46 3.12 18.93 2.04
C GLN A 46 2.50 17.55 2.21
N THR A 47 1.26 17.49 2.69
CA THR A 47 0.47 16.26 2.79
C THR A 47 -0.61 16.20 1.73
N HIS A 48 -0.83 15.01 1.17
CA HIS A 48 -1.79 14.80 0.08
C HIS A 48 -2.63 13.57 0.34
N LYS A 49 -3.94 13.68 0.15
CA LYS A 49 -4.79 12.49 -0.02
C LYS A 49 -4.46 11.86 -1.36
N ALA A 50 -4.24 10.56 -1.38
CA ALA A 50 -3.84 9.87 -2.60
C ALA A 50 -4.40 8.44 -2.65
N LYS A 51 -4.48 7.95 -3.89
CA LYS A 51 -4.65 6.53 -4.17
C LYS A 51 -3.53 6.06 -5.08
N ILE A 52 -3.02 4.86 -4.84
CA ILE A 52 -2.13 4.17 -5.75
C ILE A 52 -2.90 3.00 -6.33
N VAL A 53 -2.93 2.91 -7.66
CA VAL A 53 -3.57 1.82 -8.39
C VAL A 53 -2.48 0.97 -9.01
N PHE A 54 -2.40 -0.28 -8.58
CA PHE A 54 -1.62 -1.30 -9.23
C PHE A 54 -2.52 -2.01 -10.24
N GLU A 55 -2.23 -1.80 -11.52
CA GLU A 55 -3.03 -2.32 -12.62
C GLU A 55 -2.60 -3.73 -13.02
N LYS A 56 -3.55 -4.56 -13.44
CA LYS A 56 -3.29 -5.94 -13.92
C LYS A 56 -2.53 -6.77 -12.88
N CYS A 57 -2.94 -6.66 -11.62
CA CYS A 57 -2.35 -7.41 -10.53
C CYS A 57 -2.75 -8.88 -10.62
N ASP A 58 -1.75 -9.74 -10.64
CA ASP A 58 -1.92 -11.12 -10.24
C ASP A 58 -1.93 -11.16 -8.72
N VAL A 59 -3.07 -11.53 -8.14
CA VAL A 59 -3.29 -11.54 -6.68
C VAL A 59 -3.41 -12.94 -6.11
N ASP A 60 -3.25 -13.97 -6.95
CA ASP A 60 -3.42 -15.36 -6.52
C ASP A 60 -2.36 -15.75 -5.47
N ASP A 61 -1.16 -15.15 -5.54
CA ASP A 61 -0.07 -15.34 -4.57
C ASP A 61 0.09 -14.18 -3.57
N LEU A 62 -0.94 -13.34 -3.39
CA LEU A 62 -0.88 -12.20 -2.48
C LEU A 62 -1.13 -12.61 -1.02
N GLU A 63 -0.09 -12.53 -0.19
CA GLU A 63 -0.20 -12.70 1.27
C GLU A 63 -0.30 -11.35 2.01
N ILE A 64 -1.24 -11.24 2.93
CA ILE A 64 -1.38 -10.09 3.84
C ILE A 64 -0.99 -10.52 5.26
N LEU A 65 -0.01 -9.81 5.82
CA LEU A 65 0.47 -10.03 7.19
C LEU A 65 -0.21 -9.03 8.13
N VAL A 66 -1.02 -9.52 9.05
CA VAL A 66 -1.66 -8.70 10.08
C VAL A 66 -0.95 -8.92 11.42
N PHE A 67 -0.33 -7.86 11.91
CA PHE A 67 0.40 -7.85 13.18
C PHE A 67 -0.57 -7.55 14.33
N ASN A 68 -0.38 -8.23 15.46
CA ASN A 68 -1.14 -7.97 16.69
C ASN A 68 -0.46 -6.94 17.62
N SER A 69 0.81 -6.61 17.35
CA SER A 69 1.63 -5.66 18.09
C SER A 69 2.78 -5.15 17.23
N THR A 70 3.56 -4.19 17.75
CA THR A 70 4.79 -3.74 17.11
C THR A 70 5.78 -4.89 16.99
N ILE A 71 6.35 -5.08 15.80
CA ILE A 71 7.39 -6.08 15.56
C ILE A 71 8.67 -5.61 16.28
N LEU A 72 8.99 -6.26 17.39
CA LEU A 72 10.28 -6.10 18.07
C LEU A 72 11.20 -7.30 17.79
N ASP A 73 10.63 -8.49 17.61
CA ASP A 73 11.33 -9.76 17.34
C ASP A 73 10.61 -10.58 16.24
N ALA A 74 10.29 -11.85 16.50
CA ALA A 74 9.63 -12.74 15.55
C ALA A 74 8.19 -12.29 15.21
N PHE A 75 7.73 -12.64 14.00
CA PHE A 75 6.34 -12.38 13.59
C PHE A 75 5.33 -13.09 14.49
N THR A 76 4.55 -12.30 15.23
CA THR A 76 3.36 -12.75 15.95
C THR A 76 2.14 -12.09 15.30
N GLY A 77 1.40 -12.85 14.50
CA GLY A 77 0.29 -12.29 13.74
C GLY A 77 -0.39 -13.37 12.90
N LYS A 78 -1.29 -12.95 12.03
CA LYS A 78 -1.95 -13.84 11.07
C LYS A 78 -1.52 -13.52 9.65
N ARG A 79 -1.38 -14.58 8.85
CA ARG A 79 -1.25 -14.50 7.40
C ARG A 79 -2.65 -14.74 6.84
N ILE A 80 -3.14 -13.82 6.03
CA ILE A 80 -4.49 -13.92 5.43
C ILE A 80 -4.41 -13.61 3.94
N GLU A 81 -5.36 -14.14 3.20
CA GLU A 81 -5.53 -13.84 1.78
C GLU A 81 -6.40 -12.59 1.59
N LEU A 82 -6.39 -12.04 0.38
CA LEU A 82 -7.16 -10.85 0.02
C LEU A 82 -8.67 -10.97 0.31
N PRO A 83 -9.37 -12.09 0.01
CA PRO A 83 -10.80 -12.21 0.32
C PRO A 83 -11.09 -12.09 1.83
N GLN A 84 -10.25 -12.71 2.67
CA GLN A 84 -10.39 -12.63 4.12
C GLN A 84 -10.11 -11.21 4.62
N TYR A 85 -9.09 -10.54 4.09
CA TYR A 85 -8.86 -9.13 4.39
C TYR A 85 -10.08 -8.27 4.04
N GLN A 86 -10.67 -8.47 2.86
CA GLN A 86 -11.85 -7.73 2.41
C GLN A 86 -13.07 -7.97 3.29
N GLN A 87 -13.20 -9.16 3.89
CA GLN A 87 -14.29 -9.46 4.82
C GLN A 87 -14.09 -8.81 6.19
N GLU A 88 -12.85 -8.78 6.69
CA GLU A 88 -12.57 -8.40 8.09
C GLU A 88 -12.16 -6.92 8.25
N TYR A 89 -11.66 -6.27 7.19
CA TYR A 89 -11.00 -4.96 7.28
C TYR A 89 -11.44 -3.94 6.21
N SER A 90 -12.35 -4.26 5.30
CA SER A 90 -12.80 -3.34 4.22
C SER A 90 -14.13 -2.66 4.45
#